data_AF-A0A3P1BCN2-F1
#
_entry.id   AF-A0A3P1BCN2-F1
#
_cell.length_a   1.000
_cell.length_b   1.000
_cell.length_c   1.000
_cell.angle_alpha   90.00
_cell.angle_beta   90.00
_cell.angle_gamma   90.00
#
_symmetry.space_group_name_H-M   'P 1'
#
loop_
_entity.id
_entity.type
_entity.pdbx_description
1 polymer ?
#
loop_
_entity_poly.entity_id
_entity_poly.type
_entity_poly.pdbx_seq_one_letter_code
_entity_poly.pdbx_strand_id
1 'polypeptide(L)'
;MRRIVFILTLIVAACSPNTRKGLNMEPNQLLRQSSDLYRAEPTPPIKSVGTVFLNARNVRIRYPDGRFEIIPRKEVWGYSNKKGKIFRLYGKTEYEVVTVGDVITYEQQTTRNVMAGNHPTVTTVIETYYSKTLDSKIFSSRKKALNDLARL
;
A
#
# COMPACT_ATOMS: atom_id res chain seq x y z
N MET A 1 17.02 -56.87 -17.70
CA MET A 1 17.84 -55.73 -17.23
C MET A 1 17.12 -54.41 -17.57
N ARG A 2 17.00 -53.53 -16.56
CA ARG A 2 16.76 -52.07 -16.57
C ARG A 2 15.59 -51.48 -17.38
N ARG A 3 14.48 -51.21 -16.69
CA ARG A 3 13.54 -50.11 -17.01
C ARG A 3 14.09 -48.82 -16.39
N ILE A 4 14.33 -47.79 -17.20
CA ILE A 4 14.72 -46.45 -16.74
C ILE A 4 13.42 -45.66 -16.56
N VAL A 5 13.11 -45.31 -15.31
CA VAL A 5 12.02 -44.41 -14.95
C VAL A 5 12.60 -43.01 -14.86
N PHE A 6 12.22 -42.12 -15.79
CA PHE A 6 12.48 -40.70 -15.68
C PHE A 6 11.48 -40.09 -14.68
N ILE A 7 11.96 -39.72 -13.50
CA ILE A 7 11.18 -38.94 -12.54
C ILE A 7 11.37 -37.46 -12.89
N LEU A 8 10.33 -36.86 -13.47
CA LEU A 8 10.20 -35.41 -13.59
C LEU A 8 9.91 -34.82 -12.21
N THR A 9 10.93 -34.25 -11.57
CA THR A 9 10.74 -33.39 -10.39
C THR A 9 10.23 -32.03 -10.84
N LEU A 10 8.92 -31.82 -10.67
CA LEU A 10 8.25 -30.54 -10.79
C LEU A 10 8.76 -29.61 -9.68
N ILE A 11 9.63 -28.65 -10.02
CA ILE A 11 9.99 -27.56 -9.11
C ILE A 11 8.80 -26.61 -9.07
N VAL A 12 7.87 -26.84 -8.14
CA VAL A 12 6.90 -25.82 -7.76
C VAL A 12 7.69 -24.74 -7.02
N ALA A 13 8.08 -23.70 -7.75
CA ALA A 13 8.56 -22.47 -7.15
C ALA A 13 7.43 -21.95 -6.25
N ALA A 14 7.57 -22.21 -4.95
CA ALA A 14 6.71 -21.62 -3.93
C ALA A 14 6.94 -20.11 -3.98
N CYS A 15 6.04 -19.40 -4.66
CA CYS A 15 5.81 -17.98 -4.41
C CYS A 15 5.41 -17.87 -2.94
N SER A 16 6.39 -17.70 -2.05
CA SER A 16 6.15 -17.41 -0.65
C SER A 16 5.32 -16.13 -0.60
N PRO A 17 4.08 -16.17 -0.09
CA PRO A 17 3.37 -14.93 0.20
C PRO A 17 4.16 -14.27 1.32
N ASN A 18 4.86 -13.17 0.99
CA ASN A 18 5.47 -12.26 1.95
C ASN A 18 4.42 -11.99 3.03
N THR A 19 4.57 -12.69 4.15
CA THR A 19 3.60 -12.69 5.23
C THR A 19 3.78 -11.35 5.89
N ARG A 20 2.79 -10.46 5.72
CA ARG A 20 2.80 -9.11 6.29
C ARG A 20 2.97 -9.26 7.80
N LYS A 21 4.17 -8.99 8.31
CA LYS A 21 4.42 -9.05 9.74
C LYS A 21 3.65 -7.90 10.40
N GLY A 22 2.59 -8.25 11.15
CA GLY A 22 1.95 -7.34 12.10
C GLY A 22 0.86 -6.41 11.58
N LEU A 23 0.38 -6.59 10.34
CA LEU A 23 -0.72 -5.78 9.79
C LEU A 23 -1.85 -6.69 9.31
N ASN A 24 -2.82 -6.93 10.18
CA ASN A 24 -4.05 -7.61 9.82
C ASN A 24 -5.21 -6.65 10.12
N MET A 25 -5.80 -6.11 9.06
CA MET A 25 -6.94 -5.20 9.14
C MET A 25 -8.06 -5.76 8.28
N GLU A 26 -9.30 -5.61 8.75
CA GLU A 26 -10.48 -5.93 7.96
C GLU A 26 -10.41 -5.21 6.60
N PRO A 27 -10.75 -5.90 5.49
CA PRO A 27 -10.76 -5.30 4.17
C PRO A 27 -11.84 -4.22 4.06
N ASN A 28 -11.71 -3.36 3.07
CA ASN A 28 -12.74 -2.37 2.72
C ASN A 28 -13.04 -1.37 3.85
N GLN A 29 -12.03 -0.91 4.57
CA GLN A 29 -12.19 0.00 5.70
C GLN A 29 -11.61 1.38 5.38
N LEU A 30 -12.27 2.44 5.85
CA LEU A 30 -11.74 3.80 5.78
C LEU A 30 -10.98 4.11 7.07
N LEU A 31 -9.76 4.65 6.94
CA LEU A 31 -8.93 5.05 8.08
C LEU A 31 -8.91 6.58 8.16
N ARG A 32 -9.51 7.15 9.20
CA ARG A 32 -9.54 8.61 9.42
C ARG A 32 -8.24 9.08 10.05
N GLN A 33 -7.70 8.26 10.94
CA GLN A 33 -6.45 8.49 11.67
C GLN A 33 -5.57 7.24 11.59
N SER A 34 -4.28 7.41 11.84
CA SER A 34 -3.31 6.31 11.88
C SER A 34 -3.65 5.23 12.90
N SER A 35 -4.17 5.63 14.06
CA SER A 35 -4.54 4.74 15.17
C SER A 35 -5.70 3.81 14.83
N ASP A 36 -6.50 4.10 13.80
CA ASP A 36 -7.58 3.23 13.34
C ASP A 36 -7.04 1.89 12.80
N LEU A 37 -5.74 1.79 12.51
CA LEU A 37 -5.07 0.53 12.15
C LEU A 37 -5.11 -0.54 13.25
N TYR A 38 -5.26 -0.12 14.50
CA TYR A 38 -5.28 -1.02 15.66
C TYR A 38 -6.67 -1.15 16.28
N ARG A 39 -7.69 -0.58 15.62
CA ARG A 39 -9.06 -0.63 16.11
C ARG A 39 -9.61 -2.05 15.96
N ALA A 40 -10.24 -2.56 17.03
CA ALA A 40 -10.92 -3.86 17.01
C ALA A 40 -12.31 -3.80 16.37
N GLU A 41 -12.98 -2.64 16.45
CA GLU A 41 -14.32 -2.45 15.91
C GLU A 41 -14.29 -2.04 14.42
N PRO A 42 -14.99 -2.76 13.54
CA PRO A 42 -15.06 -2.43 12.13
C PRO A 42 -15.88 -1.16 11.89
N THR A 43 -15.38 -0.30 11.01
CA THR A 43 -16.12 0.86 10.48
C THR A 43 -17.03 0.43 9.33
N PRO A 44 -18.01 1.26 8.93
CA PRO A 44 -18.82 0.99 7.75
C PRO A 44 -17.94 0.71 6.53
N PRO A 45 -18.18 -0.41 5.82
CA PRO A 45 -17.31 -0.82 4.74
C PRO A 45 -17.40 0.16 3.57
N ILE A 46 -16.27 0.39 2.91
CA ILE A 46 -16.16 1.18 1.69
C ILE A 46 -15.95 0.27 0.49
N LYS A 47 -16.47 0.66 -0.67
CA LYS A 47 -16.24 -0.04 -1.94
C LYS A 47 -14.93 0.36 -2.59
N SER A 48 -14.63 1.66 -2.58
CA SER A 48 -13.41 2.20 -3.21
C SER A 48 -13.12 3.61 -2.71
N VAL A 49 -11.83 3.94 -2.64
CA VAL A 49 -11.34 5.33 -2.55
C VAL A 49 -10.83 5.73 -3.93
N GLY A 50 -11.16 6.94 -4.37
CA GLY A 50 -10.61 7.51 -5.60
C GLY A 50 -10.28 8.98 -5.44
N THR A 51 -9.25 9.43 -6.14
CA THR A 51 -8.94 10.86 -6.25
C THR A 51 -9.97 11.55 -7.13
N VAL A 52 -10.34 12.79 -6.78
CA VAL A 52 -11.18 13.62 -7.65
C VAL A 52 -10.25 14.24 -8.70
N PHE A 53 -10.45 13.90 -9.97
CA PHE A 53 -9.54 14.16 -11.11
C PHE A 53 -9.07 15.63 -11.26
N LEU A 54 -9.82 16.60 -10.73
CA LEU A 54 -9.49 18.04 -10.76
C LEU A 54 -9.13 18.63 -9.40
N ASN A 55 -9.27 17.87 -8.31
CA ASN A 55 -9.03 18.35 -6.95
C ASN A 55 -8.35 17.28 -6.10
N ALA A 56 -7.01 17.23 -6.17
CA ALA A 56 -6.19 16.35 -5.34
C ALA A 56 -6.28 16.65 -3.82
N ARG A 57 -6.99 17.72 -3.41
CA ARG A 57 -7.25 18.01 -1.99
C ARG A 57 -8.41 17.21 -1.44
N ASN A 58 -9.22 16.56 -2.29
CA ASN A 58 -10.37 15.77 -1.88
C ASN A 58 -10.26 14.33 -2.40
N VAL A 59 -10.88 13.42 -1.66
CA VAL A 59 -11.08 12.02 -2.06
C VAL A 59 -12.56 11.71 -2.13
N ARG A 60 -12.93 10.90 -3.12
CA ARG A 60 -14.27 10.34 -3.26
C ARG A 60 -14.27 8.96 -2.62
N ILE A 61 -15.11 8.77 -1.61
CA ILE A 61 -15.36 7.48 -0.99
C ILE A 61 -16.66 6.95 -1.58
N ARG A 62 -16.65 5.74 -2.14
CA ARG A 62 -17.88 5.05 -2.56
C ARG A 62 -18.20 3.96 -1.57
N TYR A 63 -19.48 3.82 -1.24
CA TYR A 63 -20.03 2.81 -0.36
C TYR A 63 -20.60 1.62 -1.16
N PRO A 64 -20.81 0.45 -0.52
CA PRO A 64 -21.38 -0.73 -1.18
C PRO A 64 -22.77 -0.48 -1.77
N ASP A 65 -23.57 0.36 -1.13
CA ASP A 65 -24.92 0.76 -1.55
C ASP A 65 -24.94 1.75 -2.73
N GLY A 66 -23.78 2.13 -3.25
CA GLY A 66 -23.65 3.08 -4.37
C GLY A 66 -23.64 4.54 -3.95
N ARG A 67 -23.90 4.87 -2.68
CA ARG A 67 -23.69 6.23 -2.17
C ARG A 67 -22.21 6.60 -2.24
N PHE A 68 -21.95 7.89 -2.36
CA PHE A 68 -20.61 8.41 -2.28
C PHE A 68 -20.57 9.69 -1.46
N GLU A 69 -19.41 9.96 -0.89
CA GLU A 69 -19.10 11.23 -0.23
C GLU A 69 -17.77 11.77 -0.76
N ILE A 70 -17.63 13.09 -0.69
CA ILE A 70 -16.39 13.79 -1.04
C ILE A 70 -15.85 14.37 0.26
N ILE A 71 -14.65 13.95 0.64
CA ILE A 71 -14.03 14.34 1.91
C ILE A 71 -12.69 15.01 1.61
N PRO A 72 -12.31 16.04 2.38
CA PRO A 72 -10.95 16.56 2.36
C PRO A 72 -9.93 15.45 2.62
N ARG A 73 -8.95 15.30 1.73
CA ARG A 73 -7.90 14.28 1.85
C ARG A 73 -7.15 14.35 3.18
N LYS A 74 -7.02 15.54 3.77
CA LYS A 74 -6.40 15.75 5.09
C LYS A 74 -7.16 15.09 6.25
N GLU A 75 -8.43 14.75 6.07
CA GLU A 75 -9.30 14.09 7.06
C GLU A 75 -9.34 12.57 6.88
N VAL A 76 -8.53 12.05 5.95
CA VAL A 76 -8.42 10.62 5.66
C VAL A 76 -6.95 10.26 5.71
N TRP A 77 -6.57 9.47 6.71
CA TRP A 77 -5.23 8.93 6.80
C TRP A 77 -4.97 7.87 5.72
N GLY A 78 -5.94 7.00 5.46
CA GLY A 78 -5.75 5.85 4.59
C GLY A 78 -7.00 5.03 4.34
N TYR A 79 -6.83 3.85 3.78
CA TYR A 79 -7.88 2.86 3.62
C TYR A 79 -7.33 1.45 3.48
N SER A 80 -8.13 0.43 3.76
CA SER A 80 -7.87 -0.95 3.35
C SER A 80 -8.70 -1.31 2.12
N ASN A 81 -8.11 -1.99 1.15
CA ASN A 81 -8.82 -2.42 -0.04
C ASN A 81 -9.47 -3.81 0.15
N LYS A 82 -10.15 -4.30 -0.89
CA LYS A 82 -10.79 -5.63 -0.90
C LYS A 82 -9.85 -6.82 -0.62
N LYS A 83 -8.53 -6.64 -0.78
CA LYS A 83 -7.49 -7.65 -0.52
C LYS A 83 -6.86 -7.46 0.86
N GLY A 84 -7.43 -6.61 1.71
CA GLY A 84 -6.89 -6.22 3.01
C GLY A 84 -5.56 -5.48 2.92
N LYS A 85 -5.13 -5.02 1.73
CA LYS A 85 -3.93 -4.16 1.61
C LYS A 85 -4.28 -2.79 2.14
N ILE A 86 -3.39 -2.23 2.94
CA ILE A 86 -3.55 -0.94 3.60
C ILE A 86 -2.80 0.10 2.78
N PHE A 87 -3.45 1.22 2.51
CA PHE A 87 -2.88 2.34 1.78
C PHE A 87 -2.94 3.60 2.64
N ARG A 88 -1.80 4.25 2.83
CA ARG A 88 -1.70 5.58 3.41
C ARG A 88 -1.87 6.61 2.31
N LEU A 89 -2.77 7.57 2.51
CA LEU A 89 -2.90 8.74 1.67
C LEU A 89 -1.94 9.81 2.16
N TYR A 90 -0.91 10.13 1.37
CA TYR A 90 0.08 11.14 1.75
C TYR A 90 0.42 12.04 0.58
N GLY A 91 0.32 13.36 0.79
CA GLY A 91 0.40 14.33 -0.29
C GLY A 91 -0.65 14.03 -1.37
N LYS A 92 -0.23 13.91 -2.64
CA LYS A 92 -1.10 13.55 -3.78
C LYS A 92 -1.06 12.06 -4.14
N THR A 93 -0.41 11.25 -3.29
CA THR A 93 0.00 9.89 -3.62
C THR A 93 -0.58 8.89 -2.63
N GLU A 94 -0.75 7.65 -3.08
CA GLU A 94 -1.16 6.52 -2.25
C GLU A 94 0.04 5.59 -2.08
N TYR A 95 0.30 5.20 -0.83
CA TYR A 95 1.43 4.35 -0.45
C TYR A 95 0.90 3.08 0.20
N GLU A 96 1.20 1.91 -0.36
CA GLU A 96 0.87 0.64 0.28
C GLU A 96 1.73 0.49 1.54
N VAL A 97 1.11 0.20 2.68
CA VAL A 97 1.81 -0.07 3.94
C VAL A 97 2.22 -1.54 3.98
N VAL A 98 3.52 -1.80 3.96
CA VAL A 98 4.08 -3.15 3.85
C VAL A 98 4.49 -3.71 5.20
N THR A 99 5.07 -2.87 6.06
CA THR A 99 5.54 -3.29 7.38
C THR A 99 5.42 -2.16 8.37
N VAL A 100 4.98 -2.46 9.59
CA VAL A 100 5.01 -1.56 10.74
C VAL A 100 5.92 -2.17 11.81
N GLY A 101 6.92 -1.41 12.23
CA GLY A 101 7.94 -1.79 13.22
C GLY A 101 8.74 -0.55 13.60
N ASP A 102 10.06 -0.69 13.83
CA ASP A 102 10.93 0.45 14.18
C ASP A 102 10.95 1.60 13.15
N VAL A 103 10.66 1.22 11.91
CA VAL A 103 10.44 2.08 10.75
C VAL A 103 9.28 1.49 9.96
N ILE A 104 8.42 2.35 9.47
CA ILE A 104 7.31 1.94 8.62
C ILE A 104 7.79 1.89 7.18
N THR A 105 7.55 0.77 6.52
CA THR A 105 7.93 0.55 5.11
C THR A 105 6.70 0.66 4.24
N TYR A 106 6.84 1.40 3.15
CA TYR A 106 5.81 1.59 2.14
C TYR A 106 6.28 1.18 0.76
N GLU A 107 5.34 0.82 -0.10
CA GLU A 107 5.56 0.62 -1.53
C GLU A 107 4.66 1.55 -2.36
N GLN A 108 5.22 2.07 -3.44
CA GLN A 108 4.50 2.85 -4.44
C GLN A 108 4.81 2.27 -5.82
N GLN A 109 3.77 1.99 -6.60
CA GLN A 109 3.93 1.65 -8.01
C GLN A 109 4.03 2.94 -8.83
N THR A 110 5.14 3.10 -9.55
CA THR A 110 5.36 4.19 -10.49
C THR A 110 5.64 3.61 -11.88
N THR A 111 5.49 4.44 -12.92
CA THR A 111 5.91 4.07 -14.26
C THR A 111 7.19 4.83 -14.61
N ARG A 112 8.14 4.14 -15.22
CA ARG A 112 9.38 4.73 -15.73
C ARG A 112 9.51 4.41 -17.21
N ASN A 113 10.00 5.39 -17.96
CA ASN A 113 10.41 5.19 -19.34
C ASN A 113 11.82 4.58 -19.33
N VAL A 114 11.95 3.40 -19.90
CA VAL A 114 13.23 2.67 -20.03
C VAL A 114 13.45 2.37 -21.50
N MET A 115 14.70 2.41 -21.93
CA MET A 115 15.06 2.05 -23.29
C MET A 115 15.23 0.53 -23.38
N ALA A 116 14.40 -0.13 -24.19
CA ALA A 116 14.59 -1.52 -24.57
C ALA A 116 15.23 -1.53 -25.97
N GLY A 117 16.56 -1.53 -26.02
CA GLY A 117 17.30 -1.23 -27.25
C GLY A 117 17.09 0.24 -27.66
N ASN A 118 16.54 0.47 -28.86
CA ASN A 118 16.25 1.81 -29.39
C ASN A 118 14.78 2.25 -29.21
N HIS A 119 13.94 1.47 -28.53
CA HIS A 119 12.53 1.80 -28.33
C HIS A 119 12.24 2.23 -26.88
N PRO A 120 11.59 3.40 -26.66
CA PRO A 120 11.13 3.79 -25.34
C PRO A 120 9.98 2.88 -24.90
N THR A 121 10.17 2.21 -23.76
CA THR A 121 9.19 1.30 -23.17
C THR A 121 8.78 1.83 -21.80
N VAL A 122 7.48 1.83 -21.52
CA VAL A 122 6.96 2.17 -20.18
C VAL A 122 6.99 0.91 -19.32
N THR A 123 7.72 0.94 -18.22
CA THR A 123 7.78 -0.19 -17.27
C THR A 123 7.28 0.25 -15.90
N THR A 124 6.49 -0.61 -15.27
CA THR A 124 6.06 -0.42 -13.88
C THR A 124 7.20 -0.78 -12.94
N VAL A 125 7.54 0.13 -12.03
CA VAL A 125 8.57 -0.04 -11.01
C VAL A 125 7.91 0.07 -9.64
N ILE A 126 8.32 -0.79 -8.72
CA ILE A 126 7.93 -0.71 -7.30
C ILE A 126 9.03 0.05 -6.58
N GLU A 127 8.68 1.18 -5.98
CA GLU A 127 9.59 2.00 -5.20
C GLU A 127 9.27 1.86 -3.71
N THR A 128 10.32 1.69 -2.90
CA THR A 128 10.20 1.54 -1.44
C THR A 128 10.45 2.87 -0.73
N TYR A 129 9.58 3.18 0.23
CA TYR A 129 9.62 4.39 1.04
C TYR A 129 9.52 4.07 2.53
N TYR A 130 9.82 5.05 3.37
CA TYR A 130 9.99 4.87 4.81
C TYR A 130 9.44 6.05 5.61
N SER A 131 8.87 5.81 6.79
CA SER A 131 8.61 6.85 7.80
C SER A 131 8.94 6.34 9.21
N LYS A 132 9.14 7.26 10.16
CA LYS A 132 9.42 6.90 11.55
C LYS A 132 8.18 6.36 12.25
N THR A 133 7.06 7.06 12.06
CA THR A 133 5.75 6.72 12.60
C THR A 133 4.70 6.78 11.50
N LEU A 134 3.48 6.31 11.79
CA LEU A 134 2.37 6.31 10.83
C LEU A 134 1.96 7.72 10.39
N ASP A 135 2.32 8.74 11.14
CA ASP A 135 1.99 10.14 10.86
C ASP A 135 3.19 10.98 10.46
N SER A 136 4.41 10.46 10.58
CA SER A 136 5.62 11.17 10.20
C SER A 136 5.79 11.28 8.68
N LYS A 137 6.75 12.11 8.24
CA LYS A 137 7.03 12.34 6.82
C LYS A 137 7.52 11.04 6.16
N ILE A 138 7.17 10.88 4.88
CA ILE A 138 7.64 9.77 4.06
C ILE A 138 8.93 10.16 3.34
N PHE A 139 9.94 9.29 3.41
CA PHE A 139 11.26 9.45 2.81
C PHE A 139 11.61 8.25 1.92
N SER A 140 12.39 8.47 0.88
CA SER A 140 12.97 7.38 0.05
C SER A 140 14.14 6.66 0.73
N SER A 141 14.62 7.16 1.88
CA SER A 141 15.76 6.60 2.61
C SER A 141 15.37 6.21 4.03
N ARG A 142 15.63 4.93 4.38
CA ARG A 142 15.41 4.41 5.74
C ARG A 142 16.19 5.20 6.79
N LYS A 143 17.44 5.59 6.49
CA LYS A 143 18.28 6.40 7.40
C LYS A 143 17.66 7.76 7.68
N LYS A 144 17.08 8.42 6.66
CA LYS A 144 16.39 9.70 6.84
C LYS A 144 15.12 9.53 7.70
N ALA A 145 14.34 8.48 7.45
CA ALA A 145 13.16 8.19 8.25
C ALA A 145 13.51 7.91 9.73
N LEU A 146 14.58 7.18 10.01
CA LEU A 146 15.01 6.91 11.40
C LEU A 146 15.40 8.18 12.17
N ASN A 147 15.99 9.15 11.48
CA ASN A 147 16.44 10.42 12.05
C ASN A 147 15.36 11.51 12.00
N ASP A 148 14.15 11.18 11.56
CA ASP A 148 13.02 12.12 11.56
C ASP A 148 12.66 12.40 13.03
N LEU A 149 12.92 13.63 13.47
CA LEU A 149 12.48 14.17 14.76
C LEU A 149 10.96 14.42 14.67
N ALA A 150 10.18 13.36 14.47
CA ALA A 150 8.74 13.45 14.61
C ALA A 150 8.48 14.00 16.01
N ARG A 151 7.86 15.19 16.10
CA ARG A 151 7.42 15.75 17.38
C ARG A 151 6.49 14.72 18.01
N LEU A 152 6.99 14.04 19.05
CA LEU A 152 6.18 13.18 19.92
C LEU A 152 5.15 14.03 20.65
#